data_AF-A0A8T1CZ28-F1
#
_entry.id   AF-A0A8T1CZ28-F1
#
_cell.length_a   1.000
_cell.length_b   1.000
_cell.length_c   1.000
_cell.angle_alpha   90.00
_cell.angle_beta   90.00
_cell.angle_gamma   90.00
#
_symmetry.space_group_name_H-M   'P 1'
#
loop_
_entity.id
_entity.type
_entity.pdbx_description
1 polymer ?
#
loop_
_entity_poly.entity_id
_entity_poly.type
_entity_poly.pdbx_seq_one_letter_code
_entity_poly.pdbx_strand_id
1 'polypeptide(L)'
;MHPSMPRSRRSRSSKRSGVQLLVWPARSPDLNPIENVWAILARKVYSRGKQYNSLQDLTAAVMVAWDSVTIKELRDLIDTMPSRCFEVARKGGDTTHY
;
A
#
# COMPACT_ATOMS: atom_id res chain seq x y z
N MET A 1 10.27 20.79 7.18
CA MET A 1 10.93 20.49 5.90
C MET A 1 11.08 18.99 5.79
N HIS A 2 10.21 18.32 5.01
CA HIS A 2 10.17 16.86 4.92
C HIS A 2 10.95 16.43 3.65
N PRO A 3 11.93 15.51 3.73
CA PRO A 3 12.64 15.05 2.56
C PRO A 3 11.69 14.23 1.68
N SER A 4 11.59 14.62 0.42
CA SER A 4 10.79 13.92 -0.60
C SER A 4 11.56 12.70 -1.09
N MET A 5 10.97 11.51 -0.94
CA MET A 5 11.49 10.29 -1.55
C MET A 5 11.46 10.40 -3.09
N PRO A 6 12.44 9.83 -3.82
CA PRO A 6 12.44 9.85 -5.28
C PRO A 6 11.23 9.08 -5.82
N ARG A 7 10.37 9.77 -6.58
CA ARG A 7 9.23 9.15 -7.26
C ARG A 7 9.71 8.24 -8.40
N SER A 8 9.14 7.04 -8.43
CA SER A 8 9.40 5.95 -9.37
C SER A 8 9.73 6.40 -10.80
N ARG A 9 10.91 5.99 -11.28
CA ARG A 9 11.38 6.10 -12.65
C ARG A 9 10.50 5.18 -13.53
N ARG A 10 9.95 5.67 -14.65
CA ARG A 10 9.26 4.83 -15.65
C ARG A 10 10.13 3.61 -15.96
N SER A 11 9.68 2.43 -15.55
CA SER A 11 10.34 1.18 -15.95
C SER A 11 9.90 0.84 -17.36
N ARG A 12 10.82 0.92 -18.32
CA ARG A 12 10.65 0.33 -19.65
C ARG A 12 10.69 -1.19 -19.49
N SER A 13 9.52 -1.81 -19.64
CA SER A 13 9.29 -3.19 -20.11
C SER A 13 10.10 -4.33 -19.44
N SER A 14 9.46 -5.06 -18.52
CA SER A 14 9.84 -6.44 -18.20
C SER A 14 9.08 -7.40 -19.13
N LYS A 15 9.75 -7.91 -20.18
CA LYS A 15 9.25 -9.01 -21.03
C LYS A 15 9.79 -10.38 -20.60
N ARG A 16 10.45 -10.49 -19.43
CA ARG A 16 11.22 -11.69 -19.06
C ARG A 16 10.51 -12.69 -18.13
N SER A 17 9.35 -12.36 -17.58
CA SER A 17 8.73 -13.20 -16.54
C SER A 17 7.28 -13.65 -16.82
N GLY A 18 6.73 -13.39 -18.01
CA GLY A 18 5.33 -13.73 -18.33
C GLY A 18 4.29 -12.99 -17.47
N VAL A 19 4.73 -12.05 -16.62
CA VAL A 19 3.87 -11.26 -15.75
C VAL A 19 3.22 -10.16 -16.58
N GLN A 20 1.89 -10.17 -16.66
CA GLN A 20 1.14 -9.09 -17.28
C GLN A 20 1.21 -7.84 -16.38
N LEU A 21 1.69 -6.74 -16.94
CA LEU A 21 1.71 -5.46 -16.24
C LEU A 21 0.33 -4.81 -16.30
N LEU A 22 -0.18 -4.37 -15.16
CA LEU A 22 -1.36 -3.52 -15.10
C LEU A 22 -1.03 -2.12 -15.66
N VAL A 23 -1.91 -1.61 -16.51
CA VAL A 23 -1.82 -0.22 -17.00
C VAL A 23 -2.20 0.71 -15.86
N TRP A 24 -1.22 1.43 -15.31
CA TRP A 24 -1.42 2.32 -14.17
C TRP A 24 -1.60 3.78 -14.62
N PRO A 25 -2.68 4.47 -14.22
CA PRO A 25 -2.84 5.89 -14.51
C PRO A 25 -1.81 6.74 -13.74
N ALA A 26 -1.31 7.79 -14.37
CA ALA A 26 -0.36 8.71 -13.73
C ALA A 26 -1.05 9.46 -12.57
N ARG A 27 -0.36 9.60 -11.44
CA ARG A 27 -0.83 10.31 -10.22
C ARG A 27 -2.01 9.67 -9.49
N SER A 28 -2.12 8.33 -9.49
CA SER A 28 -3.12 7.62 -8.68
C SER A 28 -2.48 6.79 -7.56
N PRO A 29 -1.95 7.42 -6.48
CA PRO A 29 -1.54 6.69 -5.28
C PRO A 29 -2.72 6.00 -4.62
N ASP A 30 -3.93 6.60 -4.71
CA ASP A 30 -5.21 6.07 -4.24
C ASP A 30 -5.61 4.73 -4.87
N LEU A 31 -4.91 4.27 -5.91
CA LEU A 31 -5.14 2.95 -6.49
C LEU A 31 -4.17 1.90 -5.98
N ASN A 32 -3.11 2.27 -5.25
CA ASN A 32 -2.06 1.36 -4.85
C ASN A 32 -2.48 0.55 -3.62
N PRO A 33 -2.78 -0.76 -3.75
CA PRO A 33 -3.24 -1.56 -2.62
C PRO A 33 -2.21 -1.67 -1.50
N ILE A 34 -0.92 -1.41 -1.80
CA ILE A 34 0.16 -1.48 -0.81
C ILE A 34 0.03 -0.43 0.28
N GLU A 35 -0.55 0.74 -0.01
CA GLU A 35 -0.76 1.80 0.99
C GLU A 35 -1.69 1.32 2.11
N ASN A 36 -2.71 0.53 1.77
CA ASN A 36 -3.59 -0.08 2.75
C ASN A 36 -2.90 -1.15 3.58
N VAL A 37 -1.99 -1.92 2.97
CA VAL A 37 -1.18 -2.90 3.69
C VAL A 37 -0.28 -2.19 4.71
N TRP A 38 0.35 -1.08 4.32
CA TRP A 38 1.11 -0.24 5.25
C TRP A 38 0.24 0.27 6.41
N ALA A 39 -1.00 0.70 6.14
CA ALA A 39 -1.93 1.12 7.17
C ALA A 39 -2.35 -0.01 8.13
N ILE A 40 -2.50 -1.25 7.64
CA ILE A 40 -2.74 -2.43 8.50
C ILE A 40 -1.54 -2.68 9.40
N LEU A 41 -0.33 -2.69 8.83
CA LEU A 41 0.90 -2.94 9.57
C LEU A 41 1.11 -1.89 10.66
N ALA A 42 0.96 -0.60 10.33
CA ALA A 42 1.07 0.47 11.31
C ALA A 42 0.07 0.30 12.46
N ARG A 43 -1.20 -0.03 12.17
CA ARG A 43 -2.21 -0.28 13.20
C ARG A 43 -1.85 -1.46 14.11
N LYS A 44 -1.28 -2.54 13.57
CA LYS A 44 -0.85 -3.71 14.36
C LYS A 44 0.38 -3.39 15.21
N VAL A 45 1.41 -2.78 14.61
CA VAL A 45 2.68 -2.42 15.26
C VAL A 45 2.48 -1.45 16.43
N TYR A 46 1.67 -0.41 16.23
CA TYR A 46 1.39 0.64 17.23
C TYR A 46 0.10 0.40 18.00
N SER A 47 -0.45 -0.82 17.95
CA SER A 47 -1.68 -1.15 18.66
C SER A 47 -1.58 -0.84 20.15
N ARG A 48 -2.67 -0.33 20.73
CA ARG A 48 -2.75 0.08 22.15
C ARG A 48 -1.71 1.15 22.55
N GLY A 49 -1.25 1.95 21.58
CA GLY A 49 -0.31 3.05 21.83
C GLY A 49 1.13 2.60 22.06
N LYS A 50 1.47 1.34 21.73
CA LYS A 50 2.82 0.79 21.91
C LYS A 50 3.87 1.65 21.21
N GLN A 51 4.94 1.99 21.91
CA GLN A 51 6.09 2.74 21.38
C GLN A 51 7.35 1.87 21.39
N TYR A 52 8.34 2.24 20.59
CA TYR A 52 9.59 1.52 20.44
C TYR A 52 10.77 2.48 20.63
N ASN A 53 11.73 2.09 21.47
CA ASN A 53 12.90 2.91 21.80
C ASN A 53 14.16 2.48 21.03
N SER A 54 14.08 1.42 20.24
CA SER A 54 15.17 0.95 19.40
C SER A 54 14.67 0.52 18.02
N LEU A 55 15.55 0.64 17.02
CA LEU A 55 15.28 0.17 15.67
C LEU A 55 15.08 -1.36 15.65
N GLN A 56 15.79 -2.09 16.51
CA GLN A 56 15.70 -3.55 16.60
C GLN A 56 14.32 -4.00 17.09
N ASP A 57 13.80 -3.37 18.14
CA ASP A 57 12.46 -3.68 18.67
C ASP A 57 11.36 -3.32 17.66
N LEU A 58 11.50 -2.17 16.99
CA LEU A 58 10.55 -1.79 15.94
C LEU A 58 10.59 -2.78 14.77
N THR A 59 11.79 -3.19 14.34
CA THR A 59 11.95 -4.15 13.25
C THR A 59 11.32 -5.49 13.61
N ALA A 60 11.60 -6.02 14.80
CA ALA A 60 11.01 -7.26 15.29
C ALA A 60 9.47 -7.17 15.34
N ALA A 61 8.93 -6.05 15.81
CA ALA A 61 7.48 -5.84 15.85
C ALA A 61 6.84 -5.75 14.46
N VAL A 62 7.52 -5.14 13.49
CA VAL A 62 7.06 -5.10 12.10
C VAL A 62 7.01 -6.51 11.51
N MET A 63 8.02 -7.35 11.76
CA MET A 63 8.03 -8.74 11.28
C MET A 63 6.90 -9.55 11.90
N VAL A 64 6.68 -9.44 13.21
CA VAL A 64 5.55 -10.10 13.90
C VAL A 64 4.21 -9.60 13.36
N ALA A 65 4.07 -8.29 13.15
CA ALA A 65 2.86 -7.71 12.60
C ALA A 65 2.59 -8.24 11.18
N TRP A 66 3.63 -8.33 10.35
CA TRP A 66 3.56 -8.89 8.99
C TRP A 66 3.09 -10.34 9.00
N ASP A 67 3.69 -11.20 9.82
CA ASP A 67 3.31 -12.61 9.93
C ASP A 67 1.87 -12.81 10.45
N SER A 68 1.34 -11.82 11.18
CA SER A 68 -0.04 -11.80 11.66
C SER A 68 -1.06 -11.24 10.68
N VAL A 69 -0.63 -10.73 9.51
CA VAL A 69 -1.57 -10.28 8.47
C VAL A 69 -2.19 -11.51 7.82
N THR A 70 -3.51 -11.62 7.94
CA THR A 70 -4.25 -12.75 7.39
C THR A 70 -4.47 -12.58 5.89
N ILE A 71 -4.56 -13.70 5.17
CA ILE A 71 -4.98 -13.69 3.76
C ILE A 71 -6.38 -13.07 3.59
N LYS A 72 -7.26 -13.20 4.59
CA LYS A 72 -8.57 -12.55 4.57
C LYS A 72 -8.43 -11.03 4.55
N GLU A 73 -7.62 -10.45 5.44
CA GLU A 73 -7.37 -8.99 5.45
C GLU A 73 -6.83 -8.50 4.10
N LEU A 74 -5.97 -9.28 3.44
CA LEU A 74 -5.47 -8.95 2.10
C LEU A 74 -6.55 -9.06 1.02
N ARG A 75 -7.39 -10.10 1.05
CA ARG A 75 -8.49 -10.28 0.10
C ARG A 75 -9.53 -9.18 0.24
N ASP A 76 -9.93 -8.86 1.46
CA ASP A 76 -10.88 -7.77 1.72
C ASP A 76 -10.36 -6.44 1.12
N LEU A 77 -9.05 -6.18 1.18
CA LEU A 77 -8.45 -5.01 0.51
C LEU A 77 -8.53 -5.09 -1.02
N ILE A 78 -8.19 -6.23 -1.60
CA ILE A 78 -8.25 -6.43 -3.06
C ILE A 78 -9.69 -6.29 -3.57
N ASP A 79 -10.66 -6.80 -2.83
CA ASP A 79 -12.08 -6.76 -3.20
C ASP A 79 -12.64 -5.32 -3.21
N THR A 80 -12.01 -4.37 -2.52
CA THR A 80 -12.39 -2.95 -2.58
C THR A 80 -11.85 -2.23 -3.83
N MET A 81 -10.87 -2.80 -4.53
CA MET A 81 -10.20 -2.16 -5.67
C MET A 81 -11.15 -1.78 -6.82
N PRO A 82 -12.11 -2.62 -7.25
CA PRO A 82 -13.08 -2.24 -8.27
C PRO A 82 -13.86 -0.97 -7.90
N SER A 83 -14.32 -0.85 -6.65
CA SER A 83 -15.04 0.32 -6.15
C SER A 83 -14.17 1.57 -6.14
N ARG A 84 -12.89 1.44 -5.75
CA ARG A 84 -11.92 2.56 -5.79
C ARG A 84 -11.64 3.03 -7.21
N CYS A 85 -11.41 2.10 -8.13
CA CYS A 85 -11.24 2.41 -9.54
C CYS A 85 -12.47 3.12 -10.12
N PHE A 86 -13.68 2.67 -9.75
CA PHE A 86 -14.92 3.32 -10.14
C PHE A 86 -15.04 4.74 -9.58
N GLU A 87 -14.69 4.96 -8.32
CA GLU A 87 -14.69 6.29 -7.70
C GLU A 87 -13.71 7.25 -8.37
N VAL A 88 -12.48 6.81 -8.66
CA VAL A 88 -11.49 7.61 -9.40
C VAL A 88 -12.02 7.99 -10.78
N ALA A 89 -12.63 7.04 -11.49
CA ALA A 89 -13.24 7.28 -12.80
C ALA A 89 -14.39 8.27 -12.72
N ARG A 90 -15.28 8.12 -11.72
CA ARG A 90 -16.42 9.03 -11.47
C ARG A 90 -15.98 10.46 -11.17
N LYS A 91 -14.86 10.63 -10.46
CA LYS A 91 -14.29 11.95 -10.12
C LYS A 91 -13.40 12.54 -11.20
N GLY A 92 -13.30 11.92 -12.38
CA GLY A 92 -12.42 12.41 -13.46
C GLY A 92 -10.93 12.42 -13.09
N GLY A 93 -10.51 11.57 -12.16
CA GLY A 93 -9.12 11.48 -11.69
C GLY A 93 -8.77 12.35 -10.47
N ASP A 94 -9.76 13.02 -9.85
CA ASP A 94 -9.55 13.76 -8.59
C ASP A 94 -9.55 12.83 -7.36
N THR A 95 -9.03 13.35 -6.24
CA THR A 95 -8.76 12.67 -4.97
C THR A 95 -9.97 11.88 -4.46
N THR A 96 -9.76 10.61 -4.11
CA THR A 96 -10.79 9.77 -3.48
C THR A 96 -10.64 9.77 -1.95
N HIS A 97 -11.61 9.22 -1.21
CA HIS A 97 -11.52 9.13 0.26
C HIS A 97 -10.62 7.95 0.71
N TYR A 98 -10.07 7.19 -0.23
CA TYR A 98 -9.35 5.94 0.01
C TYR A 98 -7.83 6.07 -0.01
#